data_AF-A0A369AUG6-F1
#
_entry.id   AF-A0A369AUG6-F1
#
_cell.length_a   1.000
_cell.length_b   1.000
_cell.length_c   1.000
_cell.angle_alpha   90.00
_cell.angle_beta   90.00
_cell.angle_gamma   90.00
#
_symmetry.space_group_name_H-M   'P 1'
#
loop_
_entity.id
_entity.type
_entity.pdbx_description
1 polymer ?
#
loop_
_entity_poly.entity_id
_entity_poly.type
_entity_poly.pdbx_seq_one_letter_code
_entity_poly.pdbx_strand_id
1 'polypeptide(L)'
;MPHSICCMKSRDSYDRIVHILKQFNIQWDDFVTDLDSFKEKIASKEYDLAIIDVRLWWKDEAIDFLYRKGVENIIPFEGDFDDILNIIKSTVKSYQSMPDEKSTFNEKYPVEQRKKDKHQSEKMVEVPVYRQVYTAIQNNLIGVLNLTPGAGSTFVTLNLAKMLSEHGVLPSVIELPLSRTIFGRAGLEKKLGYDFYSFHNAVAEGEKIEKNRENISDGIAYIVPDSRKFLSDKWNYNMIMKLLYASKKSSINIIDIGHHFKHELVQEIIDEMDMLLLVIDSGYKDFDVDMVRQVKKFQNTGKVKYIINKWCSDSDRNKVISDIGDIDYINVPFLSNETIKKCVEGNFIPYALIEVKEQLDKSLMGLIRELVPSEVFPDASLPKPNNTNGNTQPIKYVAVGNNEIAFTGAGYGTGVTHTAIMFAHYLSINYNVAIVELNESMSFKELQSNISDSDAPDKFFTYKGVDYFWGIEYSQFVLTHKEKYDFILLDFGCFKDGIELDDFSRANKKIVLGHGSDWKVKEIRRFHTYSRSYDLNNSWIYVIPFISGNETGDIKGFVKNKVYTLPFNKNPFIPSEDVKNVFSEILGIKLESPPKKGLLDFFKRAHDSIKLS
;
A
#
# COMPACT_ATOMS: atom_id res chain seq x y z
N MET A 1 -6.82 28.94 -44.40
CA MET A 1 -6.15 27.63 -44.25
C MET A 1 -6.41 27.17 -42.84
N PRO A 2 -6.70 25.89 -42.58
CA PRO A 2 -6.97 25.43 -41.23
C PRO A 2 -5.76 25.70 -40.33
N HIS A 3 -5.99 26.37 -39.21
CA HIS A 3 -4.98 26.64 -38.20
C HIS A 3 -4.86 25.42 -37.29
N SER A 4 -3.65 24.88 -37.17
CA SER A 4 -3.40 23.64 -36.43
C SER A 4 -2.39 23.78 -35.33
N ILE A 5 -2.66 23.09 -34.21
CA ILE A 5 -1.72 22.95 -33.10
C ILE A 5 -1.23 21.50 -33.02
N CYS A 6 0.08 21.31 -32.87
CA CYS A 6 0.71 19.99 -32.79
C CYS A 6 1.48 19.87 -31.48
N CYS A 7 0.92 19.12 -30.54
CA CYS A 7 1.45 18.88 -29.21
C CYS A 7 2.21 17.55 -29.18
N MET A 8 3.54 17.60 -29.27
CA MET A 8 4.39 16.41 -29.35
C MET A 8 5.35 16.31 -28.16
N LYS A 9 5.76 15.08 -27.81
CA LYS A 9 6.74 14.86 -26.73
C LYS A 9 8.15 15.33 -27.07
N SER A 10 8.53 15.31 -28.35
CA SER A 10 9.85 15.76 -28.81
C SER A 10 9.75 16.70 -30.00
N ARG A 11 10.71 17.61 -30.08
CA ARG A 11 10.85 18.54 -31.21
C ARG A 11 11.04 17.80 -32.53
N ASP A 12 11.83 16.72 -32.54
CA ASP A 12 12.04 15.88 -33.73
C ASP A 12 10.74 15.26 -34.25
N SER A 13 9.84 14.81 -33.37
CA SER A 13 8.55 14.23 -33.77
C SER A 13 7.63 15.30 -34.35
N TYR A 14 7.62 16.49 -33.76
CA TYR A 14 6.90 17.66 -34.27
C TYR A 14 7.42 18.06 -35.66
N ASP A 15 8.73 18.25 -35.82
CA ASP A 15 9.31 18.67 -37.09
C ASP A 15 9.06 17.63 -38.19
N ARG A 16 9.09 16.33 -37.84
CA ARG A 16 8.74 15.23 -38.76
C ARG A 16 7.27 15.26 -39.18
N ILE A 17 6.33 15.43 -38.23
CA ILE A 17 4.90 15.53 -38.54
C ILE A 17 4.62 16.75 -39.42
N VAL A 18 5.14 17.92 -39.05
CA VAL A 18 4.96 19.15 -39.83
C VAL A 18 5.56 19.02 -41.23
N HIS A 19 6.73 18.38 -41.36
CA HIS A 19 7.36 18.13 -42.66
C HIS A 19 6.53 17.20 -43.55
N ILE A 20 6.07 16.06 -43.00
CA ILE A 20 5.24 15.07 -43.69
C ILE A 20 3.92 15.71 -44.18
N LEU A 21 3.36 16.61 -43.38
CA LEU A 21 2.07 17.24 -43.64
C LEU A 21 2.16 18.57 -44.40
N LYS A 22 3.36 19.02 -44.75
CA LYS A 22 3.59 20.29 -45.48
C LYS A 22 2.81 20.36 -46.81
N GLN A 23 2.54 19.21 -47.41
CA GLN A 23 1.77 19.08 -48.65
C GLN A 23 0.27 19.42 -48.52
N PHE A 24 -0.30 19.47 -47.31
CA PHE A 24 -1.74 19.66 -47.09
C PHE A 24 -2.18 21.12 -46.91
N ASN A 25 -1.30 22.10 -47.14
CA ASN A 25 -1.60 23.54 -47.03
C ASN A 25 -2.22 23.93 -45.66
N ILE A 26 -1.70 23.33 -44.59
CA ILE A 26 -2.09 23.53 -43.19
C ILE A 26 -1.09 24.50 -42.53
N GLN A 27 -1.60 25.46 -41.75
CA GLN A 27 -0.74 26.35 -40.96
C GLN A 27 -0.51 25.73 -39.58
N TRP A 28 0.75 25.41 -39.28
CA TRP A 28 1.17 24.82 -38.01
C TRP A 28 1.73 25.88 -37.06
N ASP A 29 1.27 25.88 -35.82
CA ASP A 29 1.86 26.69 -34.75
C ASP A 29 3.13 26.05 -34.19
N ASP A 30 4.03 26.89 -33.66
CA ASP A 30 5.31 26.45 -33.11
C ASP A 30 5.17 25.35 -32.05
N PHE A 31 6.20 24.51 -31.97
CA PHE A 31 6.33 23.43 -30.98
C PHE A 31 5.95 23.90 -29.56
N VAL A 32 5.12 23.09 -28.89
CA VAL A 32 4.61 23.35 -27.55
C VAL A 32 5.43 22.55 -26.54
N THR A 33 6.07 23.23 -25.60
CA THR A 33 6.99 22.63 -24.61
C THR A 33 6.27 22.12 -23.36
N ASP A 34 5.16 22.74 -23.00
CA ASP A 34 4.46 22.51 -21.74
C ASP A 34 3.01 23.03 -21.80
N LEU A 35 2.22 22.67 -20.78
CA LEU A 35 0.80 22.96 -20.71
C LEU A 35 0.49 24.46 -20.54
N ASP A 36 1.36 25.22 -19.91
CA ASP A 36 1.13 26.66 -19.70
C ASP A 36 1.30 27.41 -21.02
N SER A 37 2.36 27.10 -21.78
CA SER A 37 2.54 27.59 -23.15
C SER A 37 1.40 27.18 -24.08
N PHE A 38 0.86 25.97 -23.92
CA PHE A 38 -0.34 25.52 -24.63
C PHE A 38 -1.57 26.38 -24.30
N LYS A 39 -1.83 26.61 -23.01
CA LYS A 39 -2.97 27.41 -22.51
C LYS A 39 -2.89 28.86 -22.97
N GLU A 40 -1.70 29.45 -23.03
CA GLU A 40 -1.50 30.80 -23.57
C GLU A 40 -1.80 30.89 -25.07
N LYS A 41 -1.35 29.90 -25.85
CA LYS A 41 -1.59 29.84 -27.30
C LYS A 41 -3.07 29.65 -27.62
N ILE A 42 -3.75 28.72 -26.93
CA ILE A 42 -5.19 28.46 -27.13
C ILE A 42 -6.10 29.56 -26.56
N ALA A 43 -5.58 30.40 -25.66
CA ALA A 43 -6.31 31.59 -25.22
C ALA A 43 -6.29 32.72 -26.27
N SER A 44 -5.28 32.75 -27.15
CA SER A 44 -5.03 33.86 -28.08
C SER A 44 -5.33 33.55 -29.55
N LYS A 45 -5.47 32.27 -29.92
CA LYS A 45 -5.74 31.81 -31.29
C LYS A 45 -6.83 30.73 -31.31
N GLU A 46 -7.58 30.68 -32.41
CA GLU A 46 -8.52 29.61 -32.71
C GLU A 46 -7.83 28.54 -33.58
N TYR A 47 -8.19 27.27 -33.36
CA TYR A 47 -7.62 26.14 -34.08
C TYR A 47 -8.73 25.25 -34.64
N ASP A 48 -8.56 24.82 -35.88
CA ASP A 48 -9.49 23.93 -36.58
C ASP A 48 -9.12 22.45 -36.38
N LEU A 49 -7.84 22.19 -36.07
CA LEU A 49 -7.24 20.86 -35.96
C LEU A 49 -6.18 20.83 -34.85
N ALA A 50 -6.20 19.80 -34.02
CA ALA A 50 -5.17 19.54 -33.02
C ALA A 50 -4.61 18.13 -33.17
N ILE A 51 -3.29 17.97 -33.16
CA ILE A 51 -2.64 16.66 -33.00
C ILE A 51 -2.03 16.60 -31.61
N ILE A 52 -2.39 15.58 -30.83
CA ILE A 52 -1.92 15.43 -29.44
C ILE A 52 -1.26 14.08 -29.26
N ASP A 53 0.02 14.08 -28.90
CA ASP A 53 0.75 12.87 -28.51
C ASP A 53 0.17 12.29 -27.22
N VAL A 54 -0.32 11.06 -27.29
CA VAL A 54 -0.96 10.37 -26.15
C VAL A 54 0.00 10.11 -24.99
N ARG A 55 1.31 10.33 -25.18
CA ARG A 55 2.36 10.19 -24.15
C ARG A 55 2.61 11.50 -23.38
N LEU A 56 1.93 12.59 -23.72
CA LEU A 56 1.98 13.84 -22.95
C LEU A 56 1.22 13.68 -21.64
N TRP A 57 1.88 14.02 -20.52
CA TRP A 57 1.28 13.90 -19.19
C TRP A 57 0.13 14.89 -18.95
N TRP A 58 0.01 15.92 -19.79
CA TRP A 58 -1.03 16.93 -19.76
C TRP A 58 -2.06 16.77 -20.89
N LYS A 59 -2.09 15.63 -21.59
CA LYS A 59 -2.98 15.42 -22.75
C LYS A 59 -4.45 15.62 -22.42
N ASP A 60 -4.92 15.11 -21.27
CA ASP A 60 -6.34 15.13 -20.93
C ASP A 60 -6.79 16.56 -20.60
N GLU A 61 -5.92 17.34 -19.96
CA GLU A 61 -6.13 18.78 -19.76
C GLU A 61 -6.13 19.52 -21.09
N ALA A 62 -5.19 19.25 -22.00
CA ALA A 62 -5.17 19.90 -23.31
C ALA A 62 -6.43 19.58 -24.15
N ILE A 63 -6.88 18.32 -24.12
CA ILE A 63 -8.11 17.87 -24.78
C ILE A 63 -9.33 18.58 -24.19
N ASP A 64 -9.46 18.65 -22.87
CA ASP A 64 -10.56 19.38 -22.20
C ASP A 64 -10.57 20.87 -22.57
N PHE A 65 -9.38 21.51 -22.62
CA PHE A 65 -9.26 22.91 -23.06
C PHE A 65 -9.66 23.12 -24.53
N LEU A 66 -9.28 22.21 -25.43
CA LEU A 66 -9.67 22.26 -26.85
C LEU A 66 -11.17 22.07 -27.03
N TYR A 67 -11.79 21.13 -26.32
CA TYR A 67 -13.24 20.95 -26.34
C TYR A 67 -13.98 22.18 -25.84
N ARG A 68 -13.54 22.78 -24.73
CA ARG A 68 -14.13 24.04 -24.21
C ARG A 68 -13.98 25.21 -25.18
N LYS A 69 -13.00 25.16 -26.09
CA LYS A 69 -12.75 26.16 -27.13
C LYS A 69 -13.41 25.84 -28.47
N GLY A 70 -14.16 24.74 -28.57
CA GLY A 70 -14.90 24.37 -29.77
C GLY A 70 -14.05 23.73 -30.87
N VAL A 71 -12.89 23.18 -30.56
CA VAL A 71 -12.07 22.45 -31.54
C VAL A 71 -12.62 21.04 -31.72
N GLU A 72 -13.17 20.76 -32.90
CA GLU A 72 -13.85 19.49 -33.18
C GLU A 72 -12.90 18.38 -33.67
N ASN A 73 -11.80 18.74 -34.35
CA ASN A 73 -10.86 17.76 -34.90
C ASN A 73 -9.63 17.61 -34.00
N ILE A 74 -9.71 16.71 -33.02
CA ILE A 74 -8.58 16.36 -32.15
C ILE A 74 -8.09 14.95 -32.50
N ILE A 75 -6.87 14.84 -33.02
CA ILE A 75 -6.25 13.58 -33.45
C ILE A 75 -5.25 13.11 -32.38
N PRO A 76 -5.46 11.95 -31.74
CA PRO A 76 -4.45 11.34 -30.89
C PRO A 76 -3.30 10.77 -31.73
N PHE A 77 -2.05 11.03 -31.32
CA PHE A 77 -0.86 10.44 -31.91
C PHE A 77 -0.29 9.36 -30.99
N GLU A 78 -0.31 8.11 -31.45
CA GLU A 78 0.14 6.94 -30.69
C GLU A 78 1.58 6.50 -31.04
N GLY A 79 2.27 7.25 -31.91
CA GLY A 79 3.65 6.97 -32.32
C GLY A 79 3.80 6.44 -33.74
N ASP A 80 2.69 6.18 -34.45
CA ASP A 80 2.67 5.80 -35.86
C ASP A 80 2.39 7.03 -36.75
N PHE A 81 3.34 7.36 -37.63
CA PHE A 81 3.27 8.53 -38.50
C PHE A 81 2.40 8.29 -39.75
N ASP A 82 2.26 7.03 -40.18
CA ASP A 82 1.44 6.68 -41.35
C ASP A 82 -0.06 6.75 -41.01
N ASP A 83 -0.42 6.43 -39.76
CA ASP A 83 -1.78 6.58 -39.23
C ASP A 83 -2.25 8.04 -39.24
N ILE A 84 -1.41 8.97 -38.76
CA ILE A 84 -1.71 10.42 -38.86
C ILE A 84 -1.98 10.83 -40.30
N LEU A 85 -1.15 10.36 -41.23
CA LEU A 85 -1.24 10.76 -42.63
C LEU A 85 -2.55 10.26 -43.27
N ASN A 86 -3.01 9.08 -42.89
CA ASN A 86 -4.30 8.53 -43.33
C ASN A 86 -5.49 9.30 -42.74
N ILE A 87 -5.45 9.63 -41.44
CA ILE A 87 -6.49 10.41 -40.77
C ILE A 87 -6.57 11.82 -41.36
N ILE A 88 -5.43 12.49 -41.59
CA ILE A 88 -5.44 13.85 -42.14
C ILE A 88 -5.88 13.85 -43.61
N LYS A 89 -5.56 12.81 -44.40
CA LYS A 89 -6.10 12.68 -45.76
C LYS A 89 -7.62 12.55 -45.78
N SER A 90 -8.24 11.88 -44.82
CA SER A 90 -9.70 11.80 -44.73
C SER A 90 -10.30 13.11 -44.21
N THR A 91 -9.68 13.74 -43.20
CA THR A 91 -10.12 15.04 -42.65
C THR A 91 -9.97 16.20 -43.64
N VAL A 92 -8.86 16.29 -44.39
CA VAL A 92 -8.68 17.38 -45.38
C VAL A 92 -9.59 17.21 -46.61
N LYS A 93 -9.94 15.98 -46.98
CA LYS A 93 -10.93 15.72 -48.04
C LYS A 93 -12.34 16.22 -47.68
N SER A 94 -12.73 16.22 -46.41
CA SER A 94 -14.01 16.81 -45.98
C SER A 94 -14.00 18.34 -46.05
N TYR A 95 -12.84 18.98 -45.83
CA TYR A 95 -12.68 20.44 -46.00
C TYR A 95 -12.73 20.92 -47.45
N GLN A 96 -12.33 20.09 -48.43
CA GLN A 96 -12.33 20.45 -49.86
C GLN A 96 -13.66 20.19 -50.59
N SER A 97 -14.66 19.60 -49.90
CA SER A 97 -15.92 19.16 -50.52
C SER A 97 -17.17 19.95 -50.11
N MET A 98 -17.01 21.09 -49.43
CA MET A 98 -18.11 22.04 -49.20
C MET A 98 -18.12 23.14 -50.27
N PRO A 99 -19.22 23.28 -51.05
CA PRO A 99 -19.42 24.44 -51.92
C PRO A 99 -19.73 25.69 -51.09
N ASP A 100 -19.25 26.84 -51.57
CA ASP A 100 -19.67 28.17 -51.14
C ASP A 100 -21.20 28.28 -51.05
N GLU A 101 -21.77 28.54 -49.87
CA GLU A 101 -23.03 29.27 -49.81
C GLU A 101 -23.23 30.04 -48.50
N LYS A 102 -23.63 31.29 -48.70
CA LYS A 102 -23.89 32.32 -47.69
C LYS A 102 -25.13 31.99 -46.85
N SER A 103 -25.07 32.40 -45.58
CA SER A 103 -26.18 32.90 -44.74
C SER A 103 -27.43 32.02 -44.56
N THR A 104 -27.76 31.68 -43.31
CA THR A 104 -28.90 32.30 -42.58
C THR A 104 -29.04 31.73 -41.16
N PHE A 105 -29.29 32.64 -40.22
CA PHE A 105 -29.74 32.37 -38.86
C PHE A 105 -31.08 31.61 -38.85
N ASN A 106 -31.23 30.62 -37.95
CA ASN A 106 -32.12 30.82 -36.78
C ASN A 106 -32.07 29.68 -35.75
N GLU A 107 -32.10 30.11 -34.50
CA GLU A 107 -32.09 29.38 -33.25
C GLU A 107 -33.32 28.49 -33.02
N LYS A 108 -33.16 27.49 -32.14
CA LYS A 108 -33.85 27.45 -30.83
C LYS A 108 -33.34 26.32 -29.97
N TYR A 109 -32.90 26.63 -28.74
CA TYR A 109 -33.32 26.04 -27.45
C TYR A 109 -32.61 26.82 -26.30
N PRO A 110 -33.16 26.82 -25.07
CA PRO A 110 -33.42 28.06 -24.34
C PRO A 110 -32.36 28.46 -23.31
N VAL A 111 -32.32 29.78 -23.09
CA VAL A 111 -31.50 30.54 -22.15
C VAL A 111 -31.78 30.19 -20.69
N GLU A 112 -30.70 29.83 -19.97
CA GLU A 112 -30.63 29.85 -18.50
C GLU A 112 -30.77 31.27 -17.95
N GLN A 113 -31.66 31.45 -16.98
CA GLN A 113 -31.72 32.68 -16.20
C GLN A 113 -30.61 32.71 -15.14
N ARG A 114 -29.66 33.63 -15.34
CA ARG A 114 -28.65 34.06 -14.36
C ARG A 114 -29.28 34.43 -13.01
N LYS A 115 -28.69 33.92 -11.92
CA LYS A 115 -28.75 34.57 -10.60
C LYS A 115 -27.37 35.11 -10.21
N LYS A 116 -27.40 36.35 -9.73
CA LYS A 116 -26.30 37.29 -9.49
C LYS A 116 -25.34 36.85 -8.37
N ASP A 117 -24.09 37.25 -8.56
CA ASP A 117 -23.00 37.22 -7.59
C ASP A 117 -23.37 37.71 -6.19
N LYS A 118 -22.81 37.02 -5.19
CA LYS A 118 -22.43 37.63 -3.92
C LYS A 118 -20.98 37.26 -3.64
N HIS A 119 -20.14 38.30 -3.52
CA HIS A 119 -18.84 38.27 -2.86
C HIS A 119 -18.91 37.41 -1.59
N GLN A 120 -18.04 36.39 -1.51
CA GLN A 120 -17.65 35.79 -0.24
C GLN A 120 -16.15 35.94 -0.07
N SER A 121 -15.80 36.72 0.95
CA SER A 121 -14.47 36.91 1.51
C SER A 121 -13.65 35.61 1.56
N GLU A 122 -12.39 35.71 1.18
CA GLU A 122 -11.38 34.66 1.37
C GLU A 122 -11.44 34.14 2.81
N LYS A 123 -12.01 32.95 3.00
CA LYS A 123 -11.86 32.21 4.23
C LYS A 123 -10.44 31.64 4.20
N MET A 124 -9.59 32.10 5.11
CA MET A 124 -8.36 31.38 5.46
C MET A 124 -8.75 29.93 5.75
N VAL A 125 -8.37 29.02 4.86
CA VAL A 125 -8.50 27.59 5.09
C VAL A 125 -7.43 27.25 6.11
N GLU A 126 -7.82 27.03 7.36
CA GLU A 126 -6.97 26.36 8.34
C GLU A 126 -6.58 24.99 7.76
N VAL A 127 -5.33 24.87 7.33
CA VAL A 127 -4.76 23.60 6.91
C VAL A 127 -4.70 22.74 8.18
N PRO A 128 -5.41 21.59 8.22
CA PRO A 128 -5.30 20.70 9.38
C PRO A 128 -3.84 20.29 9.55
N VAL A 129 -3.28 20.56 10.72
CA VAL A 129 -1.95 20.09 11.10
C VAL A 129 -2.04 18.57 11.28
N TYR A 130 -1.50 17.82 10.32
CA TYR A 130 -1.38 16.37 10.41
C TYR A 130 -0.36 16.00 11.47
N ARG A 131 -0.78 15.34 12.54
CA ARG A 131 0.15 14.62 13.42
C ARG A 131 0.40 13.25 12.79
N GLN A 132 1.50 13.11 12.04
CA GLN A 132 2.04 11.79 11.74
C GLN A 132 2.58 11.21 13.05
N VAL A 133 1.80 10.33 13.67
CA VAL A 133 2.27 9.53 14.80
C VAL A 133 2.82 8.24 14.21
N TYR A 134 4.15 8.13 14.13
CA TYR A 134 4.82 6.86 13.88
C TYR A 134 4.78 6.06 15.19
N THR A 135 3.82 5.17 15.31
CA THR A 135 3.81 4.13 16.35
C THR A 135 3.84 2.83 15.60
N ALA A 136 4.77 1.92 15.87
CA ALA A 136 4.83 0.57 15.30
C ALA A 136 3.75 -0.33 15.94
N ILE A 137 2.76 -0.75 15.16
CA ILE A 137 1.78 -1.80 15.38
C ILE A 137 2.36 -2.92 14.54
N GLN A 138 2.66 -4.04 15.17
CA GLN A 138 3.02 -5.26 14.48
C GLN A 138 1.87 -5.63 13.53
N ASN A 139 2.18 -6.08 12.30
CA ASN A 139 1.15 -6.65 11.43
C ASN A 139 0.60 -7.90 12.11
N ASN A 140 -0.56 -7.79 12.75
CA ASN A 140 -1.17 -8.88 13.51
C ASN A 140 -2.12 -9.66 12.62
N LEU A 141 -1.92 -10.97 12.53
CA LEU A 141 -2.79 -11.92 11.87
C LEU A 141 -3.67 -12.62 12.91
N ILE A 142 -4.96 -12.31 12.90
CA ILE A 142 -5.93 -12.79 13.88
C ILE A 142 -6.88 -13.78 13.19
N GLY A 143 -6.84 -15.04 13.60
CA GLY A 143 -7.82 -16.05 13.18
C GLY A 143 -9.07 -16.03 14.04
N VAL A 144 -10.25 -16.04 13.44
CA VAL A 144 -11.53 -16.15 14.15
C VAL A 144 -12.20 -17.46 13.77
N LEU A 145 -12.34 -18.35 14.75
CA LEU A 145 -12.89 -19.69 14.58
C LEU A 145 -14.09 -19.91 15.50
N ASN A 146 -14.97 -20.83 15.17
CA ASN A 146 -16.04 -21.29 16.06
C ASN A 146 -16.02 -22.79 16.29
N LEU A 147 -16.24 -23.21 17.54
CA LEU A 147 -16.37 -24.63 17.90
C LEU A 147 -17.60 -25.29 17.26
N THR A 148 -18.65 -24.50 17.03
CA THR A 148 -19.95 -25.02 16.59
C THR A 148 -20.51 -24.13 15.48
N PRO A 149 -21.05 -24.70 14.39
CA PRO A 149 -21.68 -23.92 13.33
C PRO A 149 -22.72 -22.96 13.89
N GLY A 150 -22.62 -21.67 13.52
CA GLY A 150 -23.55 -20.64 13.99
C GLY A 150 -23.20 -20.00 15.34
N ALA A 151 -22.07 -20.32 15.98
CA ALA A 151 -21.63 -19.62 17.19
C ALA A 151 -21.31 -18.13 16.94
N GLY A 152 -21.02 -17.74 15.69
CA GLY A 152 -20.92 -16.33 15.29
C GLY A 152 -19.50 -15.80 15.07
N SER A 153 -18.59 -16.58 14.49
CA SER A 153 -17.26 -16.10 14.08
C SER A 153 -17.37 -14.83 13.22
N THR A 154 -18.20 -14.85 12.17
CA THR A 154 -18.43 -13.69 11.29
C THR A 154 -18.98 -12.48 12.01
N PHE A 155 -19.82 -12.69 13.02
CA PHE A 155 -20.33 -11.60 13.85
C PHE A 155 -19.17 -10.95 14.62
N VAL A 156 -18.33 -11.74 15.29
CA VAL A 156 -17.15 -11.23 16.00
C VAL A 156 -16.18 -10.54 15.05
N THR A 157 -15.85 -11.16 13.91
CA THR A 157 -14.97 -10.62 12.87
C THR A 157 -15.38 -9.22 12.43
N LEU A 158 -16.64 -9.06 12.00
CA LEU A 158 -17.12 -7.79 11.47
C LEU A 158 -17.21 -6.70 12.53
N ASN A 159 -17.70 -7.04 13.72
CA ASN A 159 -17.82 -6.05 14.80
C ASN A 159 -16.45 -5.64 15.36
N LEU A 160 -15.51 -6.57 15.49
CA LEU A 160 -14.13 -6.27 15.90
C LEU A 160 -13.43 -5.38 14.88
N ALA A 161 -13.55 -5.70 13.59
CA ALA A 161 -13.01 -4.86 12.51
C ALA A 161 -13.64 -3.45 12.55
N LYS A 162 -14.95 -3.36 12.74
CA LYS A 162 -15.61 -2.05 12.81
C LYS A 162 -15.18 -1.25 14.03
N MET A 163 -15.02 -1.90 15.17
CA MET A 163 -14.51 -1.29 16.40
C MET A 163 -13.08 -0.77 16.23
N LEU A 164 -12.17 -1.56 15.65
CA LEU A 164 -10.81 -1.14 15.33
C LEU A 164 -10.78 0.08 14.41
N SER A 165 -11.66 0.10 13.40
CA SER A 165 -11.83 1.23 12.49
C SER A 165 -12.20 2.54 13.21
N GLU A 166 -13.12 2.46 14.16
CA GLU A 166 -13.51 3.63 14.96
C GLU A 166 -12.45 4.08 15.96
N HIS A 167 -11.45 3.24 16.24
CA HIS A 167 -10.26 3.57 17.02
C HIS A 167 -9.08 4.01 16.14
N GLY A 168 -9.32 4.34 14.87
CA GLY A 168 -8.31 4.94 13.98
C GLY A 168 -7.38 3.95 13.28
N VAL A 169 -7.64 2.64 13.42
CA VAL A 169 -6.88 1.59 12.74
C VAL A 169 -7.56 1.24 11.42
N LEU A 170 -6.82 0.92 10.36
CA LEU A 170 -7.39 0.25 9.18
C LEU A 170 -7.19 -1.25 9.32
N PRO A 171 -8.22 -2.02 9.74
CA PRO A 171 -8.16 -3.46 9.69
C PRO A 171 -8.53 -3.97 8.31
N SER A 172 -8.05 -5.17 7.98
CA SER A 172 -8.61 -5.97 6.88
C SER A 172 -9.44 -7.12 7.42
N VAL A 173 -10.53 -7.42 6.72
CA VAL A 173 -11.31 -8.65 6.90
C VAL A 173 -11.04 -9.56 5.71
N ILE A 174 -10.57 -10.77 6.00
CA ILE A 174 -10.23 -11.80 5.02
C ILE A 174 -11.18 -12.98 5.23
N GLU A 175 -11.92 -13.36 4.19
CA GLU A 175 -12.73 -14.59 4.20
C GLU A 175 -12.00 -15.64 3.36
N LEU A 176 -11.69 -16.81 3.95
CA LEU A 176 -11.07 -17.90 3.21
C LEU A 176 -12.04 -18.43 2.13
N PRO A 177 -11.56 -19.03 1.03
CA PRO A 177 -12.39 -19.59 -0.05
C PRO A 177 -13.19 -20.85 0.37
N LEU A 178 -13.47 -21.00 1.66
CA LEU A 178 -14.23 -22.07 2.29
C LEU A 178 -15.64 -21.61 2.68
N SER A 179 -15.81 -20.30 2.91
CA SER A 179 -17.09 -19.66 3.17
C SER A 179 -17.27 -18.43 2.27
N ARG A 180 -18.53 -18.03 2.03
CA ARG A 180 -18.89 -16.90 1.14
C ARG A 180 -20.03 -16.07 1.74
N THR A 181 -19.86 -15.66 2.99
CA THR A 181 -20.92 -15.03 3.78
C THR A 181 -20.69 -13.56 4.08
N ILE A 182 -19.43 -13.11 4.13
CA ILE A 182 -19.10 -11.75 4.56
C ILE A 182 -19.55 -10.72 3.53
N PHE A 183 -19.40 -11.02 2.23
CA PHE A 183 -19.81 -10.12 1.15
C PHE A 183 -21.25 -9.61 1.30
N GLY A 184 -22.20 -10.53 1.53
CA GLY A 184 -23.59 -10.18 1.78
C GLY A 184 -23.82 -9.58 3.17
N ARG A 185 -23.24 -10.16 4.22
CA ARG A 185 -23.45 -9.70 5.61
C ARG A 185 -22.92 -8.30 5.90
N ALA A 186 -21.83 -7.90 5.25
CA ALA A 186 -21.29 -6.55 5.32
C ALA A 186 -21.98 -5.58 4.36
N GLY A 187 -22.91 -6.06 3.52
CA GLY A 187 -23.66 -5.26 2.55
C GLY A 187 -22.79 -4.72 1.42
N LEU A 188 -21.70 -5.40 1.06
CA LEU A 188 -20.70 -4.89 0.10
C LEU A 188 -21.28 -4.74 -1.31
N GLU A 189 -22.25 -5.59 -1.67
CA GLU A 189 -22.97 -5.45 -2.94
C GLU A 189 -23.63 -4.07 -3.07
N LYS A 190 -24.33 -3.63 -2.02
CA LYS A 190 -25.03 -2.34 -2.04
C LYS A 190 -24.06 -1.16 -1.90
N LYS A 191 -22.97 -1.33 -1.14
CA LYS A 191 -22.00 -0.27 -0.83
C LYS A 191 -20.99 -0.02 -1.95
N LEU A 192 -20.51 -1.09 -2.58
CA LEU A 192 -19.42 -1.05 -3.56
C LEU A 192 -19.86 -1.49 -4.96
N GLY A 193 -20.99 -2.19 -5.10
CA GLY A 193 -21.61 -2.47 -6.40
C GLY A 193 -20.65 -3.13 -7.40
N TYR A 194 -20.51 -2.49 -8.57
CA TYR A 194 -19.63 -2.93 -9.65
C TYR A 194 -18.15 -2.58 -9.42
N ASP A 195 -17.85 -1.66 -8.50
CA ASP A 195 -16.48 -1.24 -8.19
C ASP A 195 -15.75 -2.27 -7.32
N PHE A 196 -16.48 -3.21 -6.72
CA PHE A 196 -15.91 -4.30 -5.92
C PHE A 196 -14.95 -5.16 -6.74
N TYR A 197 -13.70 -5.24 -6.29
CA TYR A 197 -12.66 -6.06 -6.88
C TYR A 197 -12.50 -7.38 -6.13
N SER A 198 -12.78 -8.51 -6.78
CA SER A 198 -12.61 -9.81 -6.14
C SER A 198 -11.17 -10.30 -6.26
N PHE A 199 -10.41 -10.14 -5.17
CA PHE A 199 -9.07 -10.73 -5.04
C PHE A 199 -9.10 -12.25 -5.22
N HIS A 200 -10.17 -12.91 -4.74
CA HIS A 200 -10.34 -14.35 -4.86
C HIS A 200 -10.43 -14.82 -6.30
N ASN A 201 -11.26 -14.18 -7.13
CA ASN A 201 -11.37 -14.51 -8.54
C ASN A 201 -10.06 -14.27 -9.28
N ALA A 202 -9.43 -13.10 -9.08
CA ALA A 202 -8.15 -12.79 -9.71
C ALA A 202 -7.07 -13.84 -9.37
N VAL A 203 -6.99 -14.26 -8.09
CA VAL A 203 -6.05 -15.31 -7.66
C VAL A 203 -6.42 -16.67 -8.26
N ALA A 204 -7.70 -17.05 -8.27
CA ALA A 204 -8.17 -18.32 -8.80
C ALA A 204 -7.97 -18.45 -10.31
N GLU A 205 -8.05 -17.35 -11.04
CA GLU A 205 -7.89 -17.27 -12.50
C GLU A 205 -6.41 -17.08 -12.90
N GLY A 206 -5.50 -16.97 -11.93
CA GLY A 206 -4.07 -16.78 -12.17
C GLY A 206 -3.72 -15.36 -12.66
N GLU A 207 -4.64 -14.42 -12.51
CA GLU A 207 -4.46 -13.04 -12.92
C GLU A 207 -3.48 -12.31 -11.99
N LYS A 208 -2.88 -11.24 -12.53
CA LYS A 208 -2.07 -10.33 -11.71
C LYS A 208 -3.01 -9.52 -10.83
N ILE A 209 -2.81 -9.57 -9.52
CA ILE A 209 -3.57 -8.73 -8.57
C ILE A 209 -3.32 -7.26 -8.91
N GLU A 210 -4.40 -6.54 -9.23
CA GLU A 210 -4.35 -5.11 -9.51
C GLU A 210 -3.96 -4.29 -8.27
N LYS A 211 -3.11 -3.28 -8.48
CA LYS A 211 -2.67 -2.39 -7.40
C LYS A 211 -3.76 -1.35 -7.08
N ASN A 212 -3.90 -0.98 -5.81
CA ASN A 212 -4.82 0.05 -5.32
C ASN A 212 -6.31 -0.22 -5.57
N ARG A 213 -6.70 -1.50 -5.65
CA ARG A 213 -8.09 -1.95 -5.79
C ARG A 213 -8.67 -2.44 -4.46
N GLU A 214 -8.20 -1.91 -3.33
CA GLU A 214 -8.71 -2.36 -2.02
C GLU A 214 -10.18 -1.98 -1.85
N ASN A 215 -11.01 -2.97 -1.50
CA ASN A 215 -12.42 -2.74 -1.21
C ASN A 215 -12.58 -2.14 0.19
N ILE A 216 -12.35 -0.84 0.33
CA ILE A 216 -12.49 -0.16 1.62
C ILE A 216 -13.93 0.31 1.79
N SER A 217 -14.59 -0.17 2.85
CA SER A 217 -15.93 0.27 3.25
C SER A 217 -16.01 0.33 4.77
N ASP A 218 -16.71 1.32 5.32
CA ASP A 218 -16.82 1.57 6.77
C ASP A 218 -15.48 1.63 7.52
N GLY A 219 -14.41 1.95 6.78
CA GLY A 219 -13.03 1.97 7.26
C GLY A 219 -12.40 0.61 7.50
N ILE A 220 -12.87 -0.41 6.78
CA ILE A 220 -12.38 -1.79 6.79
C ILE A 220 -11.99 -2.16 5.35
N ALA A 221 -10.82 -2.76 5.17
CA ALA A 221 -10.41 -3.32 3.88
C ALA A 221 -10.95 -4.75 3.72
N TYR A 222 -11.74 -5.02 2.68
CA TYR A 222 -12.36 -6.33 2.45
C TYR A 222 -11.62 -7.15 1.39
N ILE A 223 -11.16 -8.33 1.80
CA ILE A 223 -10.58 -9.36 0.93
C ILE A 223 -11.47 -10.59 1.09
N VAL A 224 -12.59 -10.57 0.39
CA VAL A 224 -13.64 -11.58 0.51
C VAL A 224 -14.10 -12.02 -0.88
N PRO A 225 -14.60 -13.26 -1.03
CA PRO A 225 -15.18 -13.72 -2.29
C PRO A 225 -16.35 -12.82 -2.73
N ASP A 226 -16.43 -12.50 -4.02
CA ASP A 226 -17.64 -11.90 -4.57
C ASP A 226 -18.70 -13.00 -4.72
N SER A 227 -19.73 -12.99 -3.87
CA SER A 227 -20.75 -14.04 -3.87
C SER A 227 -21.61 -14.06 -5.13
N ARG A 228 -21.51 -13.04 -6.00
CA ARG A 228 -22.19 -12.97 -7.30
C ARG A 228 -21.41 -13.70 -8.39
N LYS A 229 -20.12 -13.96 -8.18
CA LYS A 229 -19.24 -14.64 -9.13
C LYS A 229 -19.05 -16.10 -8.73
N PHE A 230 -18.88 -16.94 -9.75
CA PHE A 230 -18.37 -18.28 -9.50
C PHE A 230 -16.93 -18.17 -8.97
N LEU A 231 -16.59 -19.03 -8.01
CA LEU A 231 -15.24 -19.16 -7.51
C LEU A 231 -14.89 -20.64 -7.51
N SER A 232 -13.75 -20.97 -8.14
CA SER A 232 -13.20 -22.31 -8.21
C SER A 232 -12.89 -22.84 -6.81
N ASP A 233 -13.10 -24.14 -6.59
CA ASP A 233 -12.76 -24.81 -5.33
C ASP A 233 -11.29 -25.28 -5.29
N LYS A 234 -10.52 -25.09 -6.38
CA LYS A 234 -9.10 -25.44 -6.45
C LYS A 234 -8.24 -24.36 -5.80
N TRP A 235 -8.04 -24.49 -4.48
CA TRP A 235 -7.18 -23.60 -3.69
C TRP A 235 -6.03 -24.37 -3.05
N ASN A 236 -4.89 -23.70 -2.92
CA ASN A 236 -3.70 -24.20 -2.25
C ASN A 236 -3.08 -23.11 -1.38
N TYR A 237 -2.13 -23.48 -0.51
CA TYR A 237 -1.36 -22.57 0.34
C TYR A 237 -0.90 -21.29 -0.37
N ASN A 238 -0.23 -21.42 -1.52
CA ASN A 238 0.32 -20.27 -2.25
C ASN A 238 -0.75 -19.27 -2.69
N MET A 239 -1.94 -19.76 -3.04
CA MET A 239 -3.08 -18.90 -3.39
C MET A 239 -3.64 -18.18 -2.16
N ILE A 240 -3.70 -18.85 -1.00
CA ILE A 240 -4.08 -18.21 0.27
C ILE A 240 -3.07 -17.13 0.66
N MET A 241 -1.77 -17.41 0.51
CA MET A 241 -0.72 -16.41 0.77
C MET A 241 -0.85 -15.18 -0.13
N LYS A 242 -1.26 -15.34 -1.39
CA LYS A 242 -1.58 -14.19 -2.27
C LYS A 242 -2.71 -13.33 -1.72
N LEU A 243 -3.73 -13.92 -1.09
CA LEU A 243 -4.81 -13.18 -0.43
C LEU A 243 -4.31 -12.45 0.83
N LEU A 244 -3.50 -13.11 1.67
CA LEU A 244 -2.89 -12.48 2.84
C LEU A 244 -1.94 -11.33 2.44
N TYR A 245 -1.25 -11.46 1.31
CA TYR A 245 -0.43 -10.37 0.78
C TYR A 245 -1.23 -9.18 0.26
N ALA A 246 -2.47 -9.40 -0.21
CA ALA A 246 -3.35 -8.29 -0.58
C ALA A 246 -3.76 -7.43 0.61
N SER A 247 -3.65 -7.94 1.84
CA SER A 247 -4.07 -7.25 3.07
C SER A 247 -3.02 -6.33 3.69
N LYS A 248 -1.78 -6.33 3.15
CA LYS A 248 -0.59 -5.64 3.71
C LYS A 248 -0.71 -4.14 3.99
N LYS A 249 -1.74 -3.45 3.49
CA LYS A 249 -2.03 -2.06 3.88
C LYS A 249 -2.63 -1.94 5.29
N SER A 250 -3.12 -3.05 5.86
CA SER A 250 -3.78 -3.10 7.16
C SER A 250 -2.82 -3.65 8.21
N SER A 251 -2.72 -2.96 9.35
CA SER A 251 -1.90 -3.40 10.48
C SER A 251 -2.51 -4.55 11.25
N ILE A 252 -3.84 -4.73 11.16
CA ILE A 252 -4.56 -5.84 11.79
C ILE A 252 -5.37 -6.57 10.73
N ASN A 253 -5.08 -7.85 10.57
CA ASN A 253 -5.62 -8.70 9.53
C ASN A 253 -6.47 -9.80 10.17
N ILE A 254 -7.79 -9.68 10.06
CA ILE A 254 -8.73 -10.61 10.70
C ILE A 254 -9.22 -11.62 9.66
N ILE A 255 -8.84 -12.89 9.84
CA ILE A 255 -9.27 -14.00 8.99
C ILE A 255 -10.48 -14.69 9.63
N ASP A 256 -11.63 -14.68 8.96
CA ASP A 256 -12.76 -15.53 9.34
C ASP A 256 -12.53 -16.96 8.84
N ILE A 257 -12.16 -17.84 9.76
CA ILE A 257 -11.98 -19.28 9.52
C ILE A 257 -13.31 -20.00 9.65
N GLY A 258 -14.20 -19.49 10.50
CA GLY A 258 -15.43 -20.17 10.86
C GLY A 258 -15.16 -21.57 11.43
N HIS A 259 -15.96 -22.53 10.97
CA HIS A 259 -15.97 -23.90 11.49
C HIS A 259 -14.99 -24.82 10.72
N HIS A 260 -14.16 -24.23 9.87
CA HIS A 260 -13.26 -24.94 8.97
C HIS A 260 -11.88 -25.21 9.58
N PHE A 261 -11.75 -25.20 10.90
CA PHE A 261 -10.47 -25.41 11.58
C PHE A 261 -9.74 -26.66 11.10
N LYS A 262 -10.45 -27.79 10.93
CA LYS A 262 -9.89 -29.07 10.47
C LYS A 262 -9.56 -29.12 8.96
N HIS A 263 -9.87 -28.07 8.19
CA HIS A 263 -9.60 -28.05 6.76
C HIS A 263 -8.10 -27.93 6.49
N GLU A 264 -7.59 -28.67 5.49
CA GLU A 264 -6.16 -28.72 5.14
C GLU A 264 -5.56 -27.32 4.96
N LEU A 265 -6.16 -26.49 4.11
CA LEU A 265 -5.74 -25.09 3.90
C LEU A 265 -5.65 -24.25 5.18
N VAL A 266 -6.51 -24.51 6.17
CA VAL A 266 -6.47 -23.79 7.45
C VAL A 266 -5.33 -24.30 8.32
N GLN A 267 -5.15 -25.63 8.37
CA GLN A 267 -4.04 -26.25 9.09
C GLN A 267 -2.67 -25.81 8.54
N GLU A 268 -2.56 -25.52 7.25
CA GLU A 268 -1.34 -24.99 6.65
C GLU A 268 -0.99 -23.54 7.07
N ILE A 269 -1.96 -22.75 7.54
CA ILE A 269 -1.75 -21.33 7.90
C ILE A 269 -2.04 -21.00 9.36
N ILE A 270 -2.52 -21.94 10.16
CA ILE A 270 -2.95 -21.69 11.55
C ILE A 270 -1.78 -21.26 12.44
N ASP A 271 -0.58 -21.80 12.19
CA ASP A 271 0.63 -21.50 12.97
C ASP A 271 1.15 -20.07 12.72
N GLU A 272 0.83 -19.52 11.54
CA GLU A 272 1.15 -18.14 11.14
C GLU A 272 0.31 -17.09 11.89
N MET A 273 -0.73 -17.52 12.61
CA MET A 273 -1.60 -16.60 13.33
C MET A 273 -0.95 -16.15 14.64
N ASP A 274 -0.95 -14.84 14.86
CA ASP A 274 -0.48 -14.22 16.10
C ASP A 274 -1.49 -14.44 17.23
N MET A 275 -2.78 -14.47 16.88
CA MET A 275 -3.87 -14.68 17.84
C MET A 275 -5.01 -15.50 17.22
N LEU A 276 -5.57 -16.39 18.01
CA LEU A 276 -6.76 -17.18 17.68
C LEU A 276 -7.92 -16.80 18.61
N LEU A 277 -9.00 -16.30 18.04
CA LEU A 277 -10.26 -16.01 18.73
C LEU A 277 -11.20 -17.20 18.58
N LEU A 278 -11.39 -17.96 19.65
CA LEU A 278 -12.31 -19.10 19.68
C LEU A 278 -13.70 -18.66 20.14
N VAL A 279 -14.64 -18.58 19.20
CA VAL A 279 -16.02 -18.19 19.44
C VAL A 279 -16.87 -19.42 19.83
N ILE A 280 -17.55 -19.30 20.96
CA ILE A 280 -18.34 -20.35 21.59
C ILE A 280 -19.76 -19.84 21.79
N ASP A 281 -20.76 -20.60 21.35
CA ASP A 281 -22.16 -20.30 21.64
C ASP A 281 -22.48 -20.76 23.07
N SER A 282 -22.92 -19.85 23.94
CA SER A 282 -23.25 -20.20 25.32
C SER A 282 -24.37 -21.23 25.45
N GLY A 283 -25.29 -21.29 24.48
CA GLY A 283 -26.43 -22.21 24.52
C GLY A 283 -26.12 -23.63 24.01
N TYR A 284 -24.93 -23.85 23.45
CA TYR A 284 -24.59 -25.11 22.79
C TYR A 284 -24.12 -26.18 23.78
N LYS A 285 -24.48 -27.44 23.51
CA LYS A 285 -24.33 -28.53 24.50
C LYS A 285 -23.34 -29.63 24.12
N ASP A 286 -22.96 -29.75 22.85
CA ASP A 286 -22.20 -30.90 22.32
C ASP A 286 -20.93 -30.47 21.56
N PHE A 287 -19.91 -30.01 22.28
CA PHE A 287 -18.68 -29.55 21.63
C PHE A 287 -17.92 -30.68 20.92
N ASP A 288 -17.30 -30.37 19.79
CA ASP A 288 -16.35 -31.26 19.13
C ASP A 288 -15.08 -31.37 20.01
N VAL A 289 -15.02 -32.44 20.81
CA VAL A 289 -13.96 -32.68 21.79
C VAL A 289 -12.58 -32.71 21.14
N ASP A 290 -12.48 -33.19 19.90
CA ASP A 290 -11.22 -33.23 19.17
C ASP A 290 -10.79 -31.83 18.72
N MET A 291 -11.74 -30.98 18.29
CA MET A 291 -11.46 -29.58 17.99
C MET A 291 -11.02 -28.82 19.24
N VAL A 292 -11.70 -29.01 20.37
CA VAL A 292 -11.30 -28.43 21.67
C VAL A 292 -9.88 -28.89 22.04
N ARG A 293 -9.57 -30.18 21.91
CA ARG A 293 -8.22 -30.73 22.19
C ARG A 293 -7.16 -30.13 21.28
N GLN A 294 -7.46 -29.93 20.00
CA GLN A 294 -6.52 -29.34 19.05
C GLN A 294 -6.28 -27.86 19.33
N VAL A 295 -7.32 -27.08 19.60
CA VAL A 295 -7.18 -25.66 19.97
C VAL A 295 -6.42 -25.50 21.28
N LYS A 296 -6.62 -26.41 22.25
CA LYS A 296 -5.85 -26.46 23.51
C LYS A 296 -4.34 -26.58 23.32
N LYS A 297 -3.86 -27.14 22.19
CA LYS A 297 -2.41 -27.16 21.89
C LYS A 297 -1.82 -25.75 21.80
N PHE A 298 -2.62 -24.79 21.33
CA PHE A 298 -2.24 -23.38 21.22
C PHE A 298 -2.51 -22.60 22.52
N GLN A 299 -3.20 -23.16 23.50
CA GLN A 299 -3.52 -22.44 24.74
C GLN A 299 -2.26 -22.13 25.55
N ASN A 300 -1.28 -23.05 25.57
CA ASN A 300 -0.04 -22.88 26.31
C ASN A 300 0.90 -21.83 25.71
N THR A 301 0.65 -21.36 24.48
CA THR A 301 1.44 -20.30 23.84
C THR A 301 0.92 -18.90 24.17
N GLY A 302 -0.23 -18.79 24.84
CA GLY A 302 -0.91 -17.52 25.10
C GLY A 302 -1.61 -16.92 23.88
N LYS A 303 -1.56 -17.58 22.72
CA LYS A 303 -2.14 -17.11 21.44
C LYS A 303 -3.67 -17.23 21.37
N VAL A 304 -4.31 -18.02 22.24
CA VAL A 304 -5.76 -18.29 22.16
C VAL A 304 -6.54 -17.41 23.13
N LYS A 305 -7.58 -16.74 22.63
CA LYS A 305 -8.59 -16.04 23.44
C LYS A 305 -9.95 -16.69 23.22
N TYR A 306 -10.66 -16.92 24.31
CA TYR A 306 -12.00 -17.50 24.27
C TYR A 306 -13.05 -16.39 24.26
N ILE A 307 -14.02 -16.49 23.35
CA ILE A 307 -15.14 -15.55 23.27
C ILE A 307 -16.43 -16.35 23.45
N ILE A 308 -17.10 -16.14 24.58
CA ILE A 308 -18.43 -16.71 24.80
C ILE A 308 -19.44 -15.72 24.20
N ASN A 309 -20.04 -16.12 23.10
CA ASN A 309 -21.03 -15.34 22.37
C ASN A 309 -22.46 -15.78 22.71
N LYS A 310 -23.42 -14.89 22.44
CA LYS A 310 -24.86 -15.08 22.71
C LYS A 310 -25.19 -15.28 24.18
N TRP A 311 -24.41 -14.66 25.07
CA TRP A 311 -24.58 -14.84 26.50
C TRP A 311 -26.00 -14.52 26.99
N CYS A 312 -26.61 -15.48 27.68
CA CYS A 312 -27.98 -15.35 28.21
C CYS A 312 -28.13 -15.69 29.71
N SER A 313 -27.23 -16.46 30.35
CA SER A 313 -27.35 -16.78 31.79
C SER A 313 -26.05 -17.30 32.44
N ASP A 314 -25.96 -17.19 33.78
CA ASP A 314 -24.84 -17.77 34.57
C ASP A 314 -24.87 -19.32 34.61
N SER A 315 -26.01 -19.97 34.34
CA SER A 315 -26.07 -21.44 34.28
C SER A 315 -25.44 -21.99 32.99
N ASP A 316 -25.65 -21.29 31.87
CA ASP A 316 -25.06 -21.66 30.58
C ASP A 316 -23.53 -21.53 30.64
N ARG A 317 -23.04 -20.49 31.33
CA ARG A 317 -21.62 -20.27 31.62
C ARG A 317 -20.96 -21.46 32.31
N ASN A 318 -21.52 -21.89 33.43
CA ASN A 318 -20.90 -22.93 34.27
C ASN A 318 -20.74 -24.24 33.51
N LYS A 319 -21.62 -24.50 32.54
CA LYS A 319 -21.53 -25.65 31.65
C LYS A 319 -20.42 -25.52 30.61
N VAL A 320 -20.27 -24.35 29.97
CA VAL A 320 -19.14 -24.12 29.05
C VAL A 320 -17.80 -24.27 29.78
N ILE A 321 -17.69 -23.72 31.00
CA ILE A 321 -16.49 -23.84 31.83
C ILE A 321 -16.25 -25.30 32.27
N SER A 322 -17.29 -26.07 32.59
CA SER A 322 -17.10 -27.49 32.93
C SER A 322 -16.55 -28.31 31.77
N ASP A 323 -16.99 -28.01 30.55
CA ASP A 323 -16.66 -28.80 29.36
C ASP A 323 -15.30 -28.41 28.78
N ILE A 324 -14.93 -27.12 28.83
CA ILE A 324 -13.69 -26.60 28.26
C ILE A 324 -12.58 -26.49 29.32
N GLY A 325 -12.93 -26.41 30.60
CA GLY A 325 -12.00 -26.18 31.72
C GLY A 325 -11.91 -24.70 32.11
N ASP A 326 -11.12 -24.41 33.14
CA ASP A 326 -10.90 -23.03 33.60
C ASP A 326 -10.14 -22.23 32.52
N ILE A 327 -10.82 -21.24 31.95
CA ILE A 327 -10.32 -20.42 30.84
C ILE A 327 -10.66 -18.95 31.09
N ASP A 328 -9.74 -18.05 30.74
CA ASP A 328 -10.03 -16.63 30.60
C ASP A 328 -10.82 -16.41 29.32
N TYR A 329 -11.94 -15.70 29.42
CA TYR A 329 -12.84 -15.49 28.29
C TYR A 329 -13.41 -14.07 28.25
N ILE A 330 -13.76 -13.64 27.04
CA ILE A 330 -14.46 -12.40 26.76
C ILE A 330 -15.94 -12.73 26.55
N ASN A 331 -16.81 -12.00 27.24
CA ASN A 331 -18.25 -12.23 27.16
C ASN A 331 -18.90 -11.28 26.15
N VAL A 332 -19.56 -11.82 25.12
CA VAL A 332 -20.30 -11.05 24.11
C VAL A 332 -21.80 -11.33 24.27
N PRO A 333 -22.63 -10.29 24.50
CA PRO A 333 -24.04 -10.46 24.81
C PRO A 333 -24.84 -10.97 23.62
N PHE A 334 -25.96 -11.64 23.92
CA PHE A 334 -26.96 -11.94 22.90
C PHE A 334 -27.62 -10.65 22.40
N LEU A 335 -27.58 -10.45 21.08
CA LEU A 335 -28.35 -9.40 20.42
C LEU A 335 -29.70 -9.95 19.98
N SER A 336 -30.75 -9.16 20.16
CA SER A 336 -32.10 -9.55 19.76
C SER A 336 -32.18 -9.81 18.24
N ASN A 337 -33.06 -10.74 17.84
CA ASN A 337 -33.31 -11.02 16.42
C ASN A 337 -33.80 -9.76 15.67
N GLU A 338 -34.52 -8.87 16.35
CA GLU A 338 -34.96 -7.60 15.79
C GLU A 338 -33.78 -6.68 15.46
N THR A 339 -32.82 -6.55 16.39
CA THR A 339 -31.58 -5.79 16.18
C THR A 339 -30.78 -6.35 14.99
N ILE A 340 -30.59 -7.67 14.93
CA ILE A 340 -29.87 -8.32 13.82
C ILE A 340 -30.60 -8.10 12.49
N LYS A 341 -31.93 -8.26 12.45
CA LYS A 341 -32.74 -8.06 11.26
C LYS A 341 -32.62 -6.62 10.74
N LYS A 342 -32.71 -5.64 11.64
CA LYS A 342 -32.52 -4.21 11.34
C LYS A 342 -31.15 -3.94 10.70
N CYS A 343 -30.09 -4.59 11.19
CA CYS A 343 -28.74 -4.46 10.62
C CYS A 343 -28.65 -5.03 9.20
N VAL A 344 -29.23 -6.23 8.99
CA VAL A 344 -29.24 -6.89 7.69
C VAL A 344 -30.02 -6.07 6.66
N GLU A 345 -31.23 -5.61 6.99
CA GLU A 345 -32.05 -4.76 6.12
C GLU A 345 -31.35 -3.43 5.81
N GLY A 346 -30.69 -2.86 6.83
CA GLY A 346 -29.93 -1.62 6.71
C GLY A 346 -28.57 -1.74 6.06
N ASN A 347 -28.06 -2.95 5.81
CA ASN A 347 -26.73 -3.21 5.26
C ASN A 347 -25.59 -2.61 6.11
N PHE A 348 -25.71 -2.60 7.43
CA PHE A 348 -24.65 -2.12 8.32
C PHE A 348 -24.22 -3.18 9.32
N ILE A 349 -22.96 -3.10 9.74
CA ILE A 349 -22.39 -3.97 10.78
C ILE A 349 -23.06 -3.62 12.12
N PRO A 350 -23.44 -4.59 12.98
CA PRO A 350 -24.17 -4.32 14.21
C PRO A 350 -23.54 -3.25 15.12
N TYR A 351 -22.22 -3.22 15.23
CA TYR A 351 -21.46 -2.22 16.00
C TYR A 351 -21.75 -0.76 15.57
N ALA A 352 -22.25 -0.53 14.36
CA ALA A 352 -22.68 0.80 13.91
C ALA A 352 -23.92 1.33 14.66
N LEU A 353 -24.69 0.47 15.33
CA LEU A 353 -25.80 0.88 16.19
C LEU A 353 -25.29 1.27 17.57
N ILE A 354 -25.69 2.44 18.05
CA ILE A 354 -25.28 2.97 19.37
C ILE A 354 -25.57 1.98 20.51
N GLU A 355 -26.76 1.35 20.50
CA GLU A 355 -27.18 0.37 21.51
C GLU A 355 -26.33 -0.91 21.53
N VAL A 356 -25.77 -1.29 20.38
CA VAL A 356 -24.87 -2.44 20.25
C VAL A 356 -23.45 -2.05 20.59
N LYS A 357 -23.02 -0.86 20.15
CA LYS A 357 -21.70 -0.31 20.42
C LYS A 357 -21.42 -0.23 21.92
N GLU A 358 -22.32 0.34 22.71
CA GLU A 358 -22.14 0.46 24.16
C GLU A 358 -21.91 -0.90 24.85
N GLN A 359 -22.62 -1.92 24.38
CA GLN A 359 -22.48 -3.29 24.88
C GLN A 359 -21.15 -3.92 24.45
N LEU A 360 -20.79 -3.79 23.17
CA LEU A 360 -19.58 -4.38 22.61
C LEU A 360 -18.30 -3.66 23.08
N ASP A 361 -18.35 -2.35 23.31
CA ASP A 361 -17.24 -1.60 23.91
C ASP A 361 -16.93 -2.16 25.31
N LYS A 362 -17.94 -2.39 26.14
CA LYS A 362 -17.76 -2.98 27.46
C LYS A 362 -17.13 -4.37 27.40
N SER A 363 -17.48 -5.16 26.39
CA SER A 363 -17.02 -6.54 26.22
C SER A 363 -15.62 -6.64 25.59
N LEU A 364 -15.38 -5.93 24.49
CA LEU A 364 -14.22 -6.13 23.60
C LEU A 364 -13.11 -5.10 23.79
N MET A 365 -13.30 -4.03 24.60
CA MET A 365 -12.26 -3.01 24.75
C MET A 365 -10.95 -3.55 25.34
N GLY A 366 -11.02 -4.57 26.19
CA GLY A 366 -9.83 -5.26 26.68
C GLY A 366 -9.00 -5.85 25.54
N LEU A 367 -9.67 -6.50 24.58
CA LEU A 367 -9.04 -7.04 23.37
C LEU A 367 -8.49 -5.92 22.48
N ILE A 368 -9.22 -4.82 22.29
CA ILE A 368 -8.71 -3.68 21.51
C ILE A 368 -7.43 -3.09 22.12
N ARG A 369 -7.36 -2.97 23.45
CA ARG A 369 -6.15 -2.49 24.16
C ARG A 369 -4.96 -3.46 24.05
N GLU A 370 -5.23 -4.74 23.85
CA GLU A 370 -4.19 -5.73 23.57
C GLU A 370 -3.70 -5.65 22.12
N LEU A 371 -4.61 -5.37 21.18
CA LEU A 371 -4.30 -5.33 19.74
C LEU A 371 -3.75 -3.98 19.26
N VAL A 372 -4.05 -2.90 19.96
CA VAL A 372 -3.72 -1.52 19.56
C VAL A 372 -2.83 -0.90 20.63
N PRO A 373 -1.64 -0.37 20.28
CA PRO A 373 -0.77 0.32 21.23
C PRO A 373 -1.47 1.52 21.87
N SER A 374 -1.16 1.78 23.15
CA SER A 374 -1.75 2.87 23.95
C SER A 374 -1.63 4.25 23.30
N GLU A 375 -0.59 4.44 22.50
CA GLU A 375 -0.20 5.67 21.80
C GLU A 375 -1.02 5.94 20.52
N VAL A 376 -1.68 4.90 19.99
CA VAL A 376 -2.56 4.97 18.81
C VAL A 376 -3.99 5.31 19.22
N PHE A 377 -4.38 5.05 20.47
CA PHE A 377 -5.69 5.47 20.94
C PHE A 377 -5.81 6.98 20.81
N PRO A 378 -6.70 7.47 19.96
CA PRO A 378 -6.95 8.89 19.90
C PRO A 378 -7.42 9.31 21.29
N ASP A 379 -6.70 10.25 21.88
CA ASP A 379 -7.11 10.89 23.13
C ASP A 379 -8.60 11.23 23.00
N ALA A 380 -9.41 10.86 24.00
CA ALA A 380 -10.88 10.82 23.94
C ALA A 380 -11.55 12.20 23.69
N SER A 381 -10.75 13.22 23.38
CA SER A 381 -11.06 14.61 23.10
C SER A 381 -11.12 14.95 21.61
N LEU A 382 -10.78 14.05 20.68
CA LEU A 382 -10.94 14.34 19.25
C LEU A 382 -12.42 14.44 18.87
N PRO A 383 -12.82 15.47 18.09
CA PRO A 383 -14.22 15.69 17.76
C PRO A 383 -14.75 14.50 16.95
N LYS A 384 -15.80 13.84 17.46
CA LYS A 384 -16.63 12.94 16.64
C LYS A 384 -17.12 13.77 15.44
N PRO A 385 -16.99 13.28 14.20
CA PRO A 385 -17.55 13.98 13.06
C PRO A 385 -19.06 14.10 13.26
N ASN A 386 -19.54 15.33 13.48
CA ASN A 386 -20.95 15.64 13.55
C ASN A 386 -21.58 15.33 12.19
N ASN A 387 -22.27 14.20 12.13
CA ASN A 387 -22.91 13.70 10.94
C ASN A 387 -24.22 14.46 10.72
N THR A 388 -24.18 15.57 9.97
CA THR A 388 -25.41 16.24 9.50
C THR A 388 -25.42 16.71 8.05
N ASN A 389 -24.34 16.60 7.27
CA ASN A 389 -24.41 16.88 5.82
C ASN A 389 -23.44 15.98 5.06
N GLY A 390 -23.94 15.27 4.03
CA GLY A 390 -23.28 14.18 3.32
C GLY A 390 -22.06 14.53 2.44
N ASN A 391 -21.08 15.25 2.98
CA ASN A 391 -19.73 15.33 2.41
C ASN A 391 -18.76 14.57 3.33
N THR A 392 -18.50 13.31 2.99
CA THR A 392 -17.45 12.51 3.64
C THR A 392 -16.08 13.04 3.22
N GLN A 393 -15.42 13.76 4.13
CA GLN A 393 -13.97 14.00 4.05
C GLN A 393 -13.25 12.63 4.10
N PRO A 394 -12.23 12.38 3.26
CA PRO A 394 -11.50 11.12 3.30
C PRO A 394 -10.73 11.01 4.63
N ILE A 395 -11.14 10.05 5.47
CA ILE A 395 -10.42 9.68 6.69
C ILE A 395 -9.10 9.03 6.25
N LYS A 396 -7.97 9.59 6.70
CA LYS A 396 -6.64 9.08 6.38
C LYS A 396 -6.22 8.09 7.48
N TYR A 397 -6.23 6.81 7.15
CA TYR A 397 -5.86 5.74 8.07
C TYR A 397 -4.34 5.64 8.24
N VAL A 398 -3.89 5.27 9.44
CA VAL A 398 -2.47 5.04 9.74
C VAL A 398 -2.15 3.56 9.50
N ALA A 399 -1.36 3.27 8.47
CA ALA A 399 -0.83 1.92 8.23
C ALA A 399 0.50 1.76 8.97
N VAL A 400 0.68 0.63 9.63
CA VAL A 400 1.78 0.43 10.56
C VAL A 400 2.27 -1.02 10.56
N GLY A 401 3.60 -1.20 10.42
CA GLY A 401 4.33 -2.47 10.50
C GLY A 401 5.85 -2.20 10.52
N ASN A 402 6.69 -3.25 10.55
CA ASN A 402 8.16 -3.13 10.42
C ASN A 402 8.49 -2.31 9.17
N ASN A 403 9.44 -1.38 9.29
CA ASN A 403 9.78 -0.50 8.17
C ASN A 403 10.80 -1.19 7.26
N GLU A 404 10.31 -1.69 6.12
CA GLU A 404 11.13 -2.26 5.06
C GLU A 404 11.67 -1.18 4.15
N ILE A 405 12.99 -1.15 3.99
CA ILE A 405 13.69 -0.25 3.09
C ILE A 405 14.43 -1.13 2.08
N ALA A 406 13.94 -1.13 0.84
CA ALA A 406 14.55 -1.89 -0.24
C ALA A 406 15.55 -1.04 -1.00
N PHE A 407 16.68 -1.65 -1.35
CA PHE A 407 17.75 -1.04 -2.11
C PHE A 407 17.97 -1.84 -3.40
N THR A 408 18.06 -1.14 -4.53
CA THR A 408 18.47 -1.74 -5.81
C THR A 408 19.32 -0.77 -6.61
N GLY A 409 20.24 -1.28 -7.40
CA GLY A 409 21.08 -0.50 -8.30
C GLY A 409 20.46 -0.41 -9.69
N ALA A 410 20.45 0.78 -10.29
CA ALA A 410 20.16 0.99 -11.70
C ALA A 410 21.27 0.49 -12.64
N GLY A 411 22.35 -0.06 -12.10
CA GLY A 411 23.49 -0.63 -12.81
C GLY A 411 24.48 -1.24 -11.82
N TYR A 412 25.49 -1.94 -12.34
CA TYR A 412 26.54 -2.54 -11.49
C TYR A 412 27.46 -1.46 -10.90
N GLY A 413 27.92 -1.71 -9.68
CA GLY A 413 28.87 -0.83 -8.99
C GLY A 413 28.28 0.53 -8.60
N THR A 414 26.98 0.62 -8.36
CA THR A 414 26.32 1.84 -7.85
C THR A 414 26.39 1.97 -6.32
N GLY A 415 26.94 0.98 -5.61
CA GLY A 415 27.12 1.03 -4.15
C GLY A 415 25.87 0.68 -3.34
N VAL A 416 25.03 -0.24 -3.83
CA VAL A 416 23.80 -0.72 -3.16
C VAL A 416 24.10 -1.26 -1.77
N THR A 417 24.89 -2.33 -1.69
CA THR A 417 25.32 -2.98 -0.44
C THR A 417 25.98 -2.00 0.51
N HIS A 418 26.92 -1.19 0.00
CA HIS A 418 27.60 -0.17 0.79
C HIS A 418 26.62 0.86 1.41
N THR A 419 25.63 1.31 0.63
CA THR A 419 24.62 2.27 1.10
C THR A 419 23.63 1.65 2.07
N ALA A 420 23.21 0.40 1.81
CA ALA A 420 22.33 -0.34 2.70
C ALA A 420 22.99 -0.56 4.07
N ILE A 421 24.27 -0.94 4.12
CA ILE A 421 25.05 -1.06 5.36
C ILE A 421 25.11 0.27 6.12
N MET A 422 25.36 1.38 5.43
CA MET A 422 25.38 2.71 6.06
C MET A 422 24.02 3.06 6.67
N PHE A 423 22.93 2.79 5.94
CA PHE A 423 21.57 3.00 6.43
C PHE A 423 21.29 2.14 7.68
N ALA A 424 21.74 0.88 7.67
CA ALA A 424 21.57 -0.04 8.79
C ALA A 424 22.23 0.50 10.06
N HIS A 425 23.49 0.94 9.94
CA HIS A 425 24.23 1.49 11.07
C HIS A 425 23.78 2.87 11.52
N TYR A 426 23.17 3.66 10.63
CA TYR A 426 22.47 4.86 11.03
C TYR A 426 21.28 4.51 11.92
N LEU A 427 20.41 3.60 11.47
CA LEU A 427 19.19 3.20 12.20
C LEU A 427 19.50 2.45 13.51
N SER A 428 20.57 1.65 13.55
CA SER A 428 20.94 0.84 14.72
C SER A 428 21.36 1.65 15.94
N ILE A 429 21.42 2.99 15.83
CA ILE A 429 21.65 3.89 16.97
C ILE A 429 20.47 3.82 17.96
N ASN A 430 19.23 3.69 17.44
CA ASN A 430 18.01 3.72 18.26
C ASN A 430 17.10 2.51 18.06
N TYR A 431 17.36 1.67 17.06
CA TYR A 431 16.45 0.61 16.64
C TYR A 431 17.15 -0.75 16.53
N ASN A 432 16.36 -1.82 16.62
CA ASN A 432 16.80 -3.15 16.24
C ASN A 432 16.72 -3.28 14.72
N VAL A 433 17.84 -3.59 14.07
CA VAL A 433 17.97 -3.52 12.62
C VAL A 433 18.51 -4.84 12.06
N ALA A 434 17.81 -5.35 11.04
CA ALA A 434 18.32 -6.40 10.17
C ALA A 434 18.63 -5.86 8.77
N ILE A 435 19.65 -6.42 8.14
CA ILE A 435 19.93 -6.26 6.72
C ILE A 435 20.00 -7.64 6.06
N VAL A 436 19.23 -7.82 5.00
CA VAL A 436 19.04 -9.10 4.31
C VAL A 436 19.56 -8.99 2.89
N GLU A 437 20.55 -9.81 2.54
CA GLU A 437 21.09 -9.95 1.19
C GLU A 437 20.15 -10.85 0.37
N LEU A 438 19.39 -10.24 -0.54
CA LEU A 438 18.44 -10.92 -1.44
C LEU A 438 19.00 -11.08 -2.85
N ASN A 439 20.33 -11.10 -2.97
CA ASN A 439 21.04 -11.27 -4.22
C ASN A 439 22.13 -12.34 -4.05
N GLU A 440 22.68 -12.79 -5.18
CA GLU A 440 23.61 -13.94 -5.19
C GLU A 440 25.08 -13.54 -4.95
N SER A 441 25.39 -12.30 -4.58
CA SER A 441 26.78 -11.85 -4.41
C SER A 441 27.48 -12.49 -3.21
N MET A 442 26.72 -12.98 -2.22
CA MET A 442 27.23 -13.57 -0.97
C MET A 442 28.18 -12.62 -0.22
N SER A 443 28.05 -11.30 -0.41
CA SER A 443 28.97 -10.31 0.15
C SER A 443 28.89 -10.26 1.66
N PHE A 444 27.74 -10.54 2.27
CA PHE A 444 27.67 -10.63 3.73
C PHE A 444 28.34 -11.88 4.28
N LYS A 445 28.31 -13.01 3.56
CA LYS A 445 29.10 -14.20 3.93
C LYS A 445 30.60 -13.89 3.92
N GLU A 446 31.08 -13.23 2.86
CA GLU A 446 32.48 -12.80 2.78
C GLU A 446 32.82 -11.80 3.90
N LEU A 447 31.92 -10.85 4.18
CA LEU A 447 32.09 -9.92 5.29
C LEU A 447 32.20 -10.65 6.64
N GLN A 448 31.38 -11.66 6.88
CA GLN A 448 31.47 -12.51 8.08
C GLN A 448 32.85 -13.14 8.21
N SER A 449 33.35 -13.75 7.14
CA SER A 449 34.65 -14.44 7.15
C SER A 449 35.83 -13.51 7.46
N ASN A 450 35.67 -12.21 7.18
CA ASN A 450 36.66 -11.19 7.51
C ASN A 450 36.53 -10.66 8.95
N ILE A 451 35.40 -10.89 9.62
CA ILE A 451 35.09 -10.40 10.96
C ILE A 451 35.30 -11.50 12.02
N SER A 452 34.99 -12.75 11.70
CA SER A 452 35.05 -13.88 12.64
C SER A 452 35.42 -15.19 11.94
N ASP A 453 36.25 -16.01 12.58
CA ASP A 453 36.65 -17.35 12.11
C ASP A 453 35.56 -18.43 12.32
N SER A 454 34.39 -18.08 12.85
CA SER A 454 33.31 -19.02 13.14
C SER A 454 32.32 -19.12 11.98
N ASP A 455 32.07 -20.34 11.50
CA ASP A 455 30.92 -20.62 10.64
C ASP A 455 29.63 -20.38 11.46
N ALA A 456 28.79 -19.43 11.03
CA ALA A 456 27.46 -19.29 11.63
C ALA A 456 26.54 -20.36 11.02
N PRO A 457 26.01 -21.32 11.83
CA PRO A 457 25.14 -22.37 11.32
C PRO A 457 23.83 -21.82 10.72
N ASP A 458 23.38 -20.65 11.19
CA ASP A 458 22.08 -20.08 10.85
C ASP A 458 22.12 -19.05 9.70
N LYS A 459 23.23 -18.97 8.95
CA LYS A 459 23.42 -18.03 7.82
C LYS A 459 23.16 -16.54 8.19
N PHE A 460 23.49 -16.15 9.41
CA PHE A 460 23.47 -14.75 9.84
C PHE A 460 24.61 -14.44 10.82
N PHE A 461 24.99 -13.17 10.97
CA PHE A 461 25.89 -12.70 12.03
C PHE A 461 25.48 -11.32 12.52
N THR A 462 25.81 -11.01 13.76
CA THR A 462 25.62 -9.67 14.35
C THR A 462 26.93 -8.89 14.30
N TYR A 463 26.89 -7.67 13.77
CA TYR A 463 28.02 -6.76 13.81
C TYR A 463 27.58 -5.34 14.19
N LYS A 464 28.17 -4.82 15.27
CA LYS A 464 27.91 -3.46 15.80
C LYS A 464 26.41 -3.12 15.94
N GLY A 465 25.61 -4.09 16.41
CA GLY A 465 24.18 -3.90 16.67
C GLY A 465 23.27 -4.03 15.45
N VAL A 466 23.79 -4.50 14.32
CA VAL A 466 23.02 -4.85 13.12
C VAL A 466 23.16 -6.34 12.87
N ASP A 467 22.06 -7.01 12.56
CA ASP A 467 22.05 -8.42 12.14
C ASP A 467 22.06 -8.53 10.62
N TYR A 468 23.03 -9.28 10.09
CA TYR A 468 23.29 -9.48 8.67
C TYR A 468 22.87 -10.89 8.27
N PHE A 469 22.03 -11.00 7.24
CA PHE A 469 21.52 -12.27 6.73
C PHE A 469 21.94 -12.48 5.27
N TRP A 470 22.41 -13.69 4.92
CA TRP A 470 22.74 -14.05 3.54
C TRP A 470 22.24 -15.45 3.19
N GLY A 471 21.96 -15.69 1.90
CA GLY A 471 21.57 -17.02 1.42
C GLY A 471 20.34 -17.60 2.15
N ILE A 472 19.51 -16.72 2.71
CA ILE A 472 18.21 -17.03 3.30
C ILE A 472 17.13 -16.56 2.33
N GLU A 473 16.14 -17.41 2.09
CA GLU A 473 14.95 -17.00 1.34
C GLU A 473 14.21 -15.91 2.13
N TYR A 474 13.73 -14.87 1.45
CA TYR A 474 13.07 -13.75 2.14
C TYR A 474 11.84 -14.21 2.93
N SER A 475 11.07 -15.17 2.39
CA SER A 475 9.96 -15.80 3.10
C SER A 475 10.42 -16.47 4.40
N GLN A 476 11.54 -17.19 4.38
CA GLN A 476 12.11 -17.81 5.57
C GLN A 476 12.52 -16.76 6.61
N PHE A 477 13.16 -15.67 6.19
CA PHE A 477 13.52 -14.56 7.08
C PHE A 477 12.28 -13.93 7.74
N VAL A 478 11.22 -13.72 6.96
CA VAL A 478 9.94 -13.20 7.44
C VAL A 478 9.35 -14.09 8.53
N LEU A 479 9.46 -15.41 8.37
CA LEU A 479 8.90 -16.38 9.32
C LEU A 479 9.71 -16.51 10.62
N THR A 480 11.04 -16.46 10.55
CA THR A 480 11.87 -16.81 11.71
C THR A 480 12.42 -15.62 12.48
N HIS A 481 12.54 -14.45 11.83
CA HIS A 481 13.41 -13.39 12.33
C HIS A 481 12.78 -12.00 12.29
N LYS A 482 11.87 -11.74 11.35
CA LYS A 482 11.31 -10.39 11.11
C LYS A 482 10.79 -9.69 12.36
N GLU A 483 10.09 -10.40 13.24
CA GLU A 483 9.52 -9.88 14.49
C GLU A 483 10.55 -9.24 15.45
N LYS A 484 11.85 -9.55 15.30
CA LYS A 484 12.91 -9.02 16.17
C LYS A 484 13.38 -7.61 15.79
N TYR A 485 12.95 -7.08 14.64
CA TYR A 485 13.53 -5.87 14.06
C TYR A 485 12.50 -4.78 13.79
N ASP A 486 12.81 -3.56 14.20
CA ASP A 486 12.03 -2.36 13.89
C ASP A 486 12.20 -1.95 12.41
N PHE A 487 13.42 -2.12 11.89
CA PHE A 487 13.79 -1.83 10.51
C PHE A 487 14.44 -3.03 9.85
N ILE A 488 14.01 -3.30 8.61
CA ILE A 488 14.54 -4.38 7.78
C ILE A 488 15.00 -3.78 6.47
N LEU A 489 16.29 -3.91 6.18
CA LEU A 489 16.88 -3.40 4.96
C LEU A 489 17.06 -4.56 3.99
N LEU A 490 16.53 -4.42 2.78
CA LEU A 490 16.55 -5.47 1.76
C LEU A 490 17.53 -5.06 0.66
N ASP A 491 18.67 -5.75 0.58
CA ASP A 491 19.66 -5.54 -0.48
C ASP A 491 19.38 -6.47 -1.66
N PHE A 492 18.65 -5.96 -2.65
CA PHE A 492 18.37 -6.72 -3.88
C PHE A 492 19.52 -6.67 -4.89
N GLY A 493 20.63 -5.96 -4.63
CA GLY A 493 21.72 -5.86 -5.59
C GLY A 493 21.35 -5.06 -6.86
N CYS A 494 21.73 -5.53 -8.04
CA CYS A 494 21.56 -4.82 -9.31
C CYS A 494 20.31 -5.31 -10.06
N PHE A 495 19.48 -4.39 -10.56
CA PHE A 495 18.27 -4.76 -11.31
C PHE A 495 18.51 -5.60 -12.56
N LYS A 496 19.73 -5.54 -13.12
CA LYS A 496 20.11 -6.33 -14.29
C LYS A 496 20.21 -7.82 -13.99
N ASP A 497 20.30 -8.21 -12.72
CA ASP A 497 20.37 -9.60 -12.27
C ASP A 497 18.98 -10.27 -12.19
N GLY A 498 17.95 -9.64 -12.78
CA GLY A 498 16.62 -10.25 -12.87
C GLY A 498 15.77 -10.09 -11.61
N ILE A 499 16.04 -9.07 -10.78
CA ILE A 499 15.24 -8.77 -9.58
C ILE A 499 13.75 -8.68 -9.94
N GLU A 500 12.92 -9.35 -9.15
CA GLU A 500 11.47 -9.17 -9.21
C GLU A 500 11.08 -7.76 -8.70
N LEU A 501 10.86 -6.81 -9.61
CA LEU A 501 10.45 -5.45 -9.24
C LEU A 501 9.13 -5.41 -8.47
N ASP A 502 8.28 -6.43 -8.59
CA ASP A 502 7.08 -6.56 -7.77
C ASP A 502 7.42 -6.77 -6.29
N ASP A 503 8.52 -7.45 -5.96
CA ASP A 503 9.01 -7.59 -4.58
C ASP A 503 9.66 -6.31 -4.07
N PHE A 504 10.54 -5.70 -4.87
CA PHE A 504 11.13 -4.41 -4.55
C PHE A 504 10.06 -3.34 -4.29
N SER A 505 8.99 -3.32 -5.09
CA SER A 505 7.89 -2.35 -4.97
C SER A 505 7.12 -2.44 -3.65
N ARG A 506 7.14 -3.60 -2.97
CA ARG A 506 6.37 -3.88 -1.75
C ARG A 506 6.95 -3.19 -0.52
N ALA A 507 8.24 -2.87 -0.52
CA ALA A 507 8.89 -2.20 0.61
C ALA A 507 8.27 -0.82 0.91
N ASN A 508 8.32 -0.39 2.17
CA ASN A 508 7.80 0.91 2.59
C ASN A 508 8.55 2.04 1.89
N LYS A 509 9.89 1.98 1.88
CA LYS A 509 10.76 2.89 1.11
C LYS A 509 11.54 2.10 0.07
N LYS A 510 11.57 2.66 -1.15
CA LYS A 510 12.27 2.10 -2.31
C LYS A 510 13.40 3.03 -2.68
N ILE A 511 14.63 2.57 -2.54
CA ILE A 511 15.84 3.36 -2.81
C ILE A 511 16.56 2.76 -4.01
N VAL A 512 16.72 3.57 -5.04
CA VAL A 512 17.36 3.21 -6.31
C VAL A 512 18.71 3.91 -6.37
N LEU A 513 19.79 3.14 -6.43
CA LEU A 513 21.14 3.66 -6.50
C LEU A 513 21.55 3.82 -7.96
N GLY A 514 21.95 5.04 -8.32
CA GLY A 514 22.48 5.38 -9.62
C GLY A 514 23.95 5.78 -9.57
N HIS A 515 24.62 5.77 -10.72
CA HIS A 515 25.95 6.35 -10.84
C HIS A 515 25.84 7.71 -11.52
N GLY A 516 26.45 8.74 -10.94
CA GLY A 516 26.28 10.10 -11.43
C GLY A 516 27.20 10.52 -12.58
N SER A 517 28.23 9.73 -12.92
CA SER A 517 29.05 10.00 -14.12
C SER A 517 28.23 9.94 -15.40
N ASP A 518 28.45 10.91 -16.29
CA ASP A 518 27.72 11.14 -17.54
C ASP A 518 27.50 9.89 -18.39
N TRP A 519 28.54 9.05 -18.53
CA TRP A 519 28.46 7.83 -19.35
C TRP A 519 27.61 6.70 -18.74
N LYS A 520 27.29 6.77 -17.44
CA LYS A 520 26.43 5.82 -16.72
C LYS A 520 25.02 6.37 -16.41
N VAL A 521 24.76 7.66 -16.63
CA VAL A 521 23.41 8.26 -16.45
C VAL A 521 22.34 7.52 -17.29
N LYS A 522 22.73 7.00 -18.46
CA LYS A 522 21.86 6.16 -19.31
C LYS A 522 21.31 4.92 -18.61
N GLU A 523 22.01 4.38 -17.61
CA GLU A 523 21.57 3.21 -16.85
C GLU A 523 20.40 3.58 -15.93
N ILE A 524 20.48 4.73 -15.26
CA ILE A 524 19.37 5.31 -14.48
C ILE A 524 18.16 5.54 -15.38
N ARG A 525 18.37 6.11 -16.58
CA ARG A 525 17.29 6.34 -17.55
C ARG A 525 16.62 5.05 -18.01
N ARG A 526 17.40 4.00 -18.28
CA ARG A 526 16.88 2.67 -18.66
C ARG A 526 16.08 2.06 -17.51
N PHE A 527 16.63 2.07 -16.30
CA PHE A 527 15.93 1.59 -15.12
C PHE A 527 14.61 2.33 -14.90
N HIS A 528 14.63 3.67 -14.89
CA HIS A 528 13.43 4.50 -14.70
C HIS A 528 12.36 4.25 -15.78
N THR A 529 12.78 4.03 -17.02
CA THR A 529 11.84 3.71 -18.12
C THR A 529 11.23 2.33 -17.91
N TYR A 530 12.04 1.34 -17.56
CA TYR A 530 11.62 -0.04 -17.30
C TYR A 530 10.69 -0.15 -16.08
N SER A 531 11.01 0.54 -15.00
CA SER A 531 10.26 0.50 -13.74
C SER A 531 9.05 1.43 -13.70
N ARG A 532 8.72 2.12 -14.79
CA ARG A 532 7.66 3.16 -14.79
C ARG A 532 6.28 2.62 -14.42
N SER A 533 5.94 1.41 -14.85
CA SER A 533 4.69 0.72 -14.48
C SER A 533 4.64 0.29 -13.01
N TYR A 534 5.79 0.25 -12.33
CA TYR A 534 5.94 -0.11 -10.93
C TYR A 534 5.93 1.11 -10.01
N ASP A 535 6.37 2.28 -10.50
CA ASP A 535 6.45 3.54 -9.75
C ASP A 535 5.63 4.69 -10.38
N LEU A 536 4.33 4.47 -10.54
CA LEU A 536 3.42 5.44 -11.18
C LEU A 536 3.42 6.81 -10.45
N ASN A 537 3.54 6.78 -9.13
CA ASN A 537 3.44 7.96 -8.26
C ASN A 537 4.78 8.66 -7.99
N ASN A 538 5.87 8.26 -8.65
CA ASN A 538 7.23 8.79 -8.40
C ASN A 538 7.64 8.67 -6.92
N SER A 539 7.22 7.58 -6.27
CA SER A 539 7.42 7.32 -4.86
C SER A 539 8.81 6.76 -4.54
N TRP A 540 9.51 6.23 -5.54
CA TRP A 540 10.86 5.71 -5.36
C TRP A 540 11.85 6.86 -5.21
N ILE A 541 12.94 6.60 -4.50
CA ILE A 541 13.94 7.58 -4.13
C ILE A 541 15.22 7.24 -4.87
N TYR A 542 15.72 8.15 -5.70
CA TYR A 542 16.98 7.97 -6.39
C TYR A 542 18.10 8.55 -5.53
N VAL A 543 19.10 7.72 -5.23
CA VAL A 543 20.28 8.13 -4.48
C VAL A 543 21.49 7.97 -5.40
N ILE A 544 22.30 9.02 -5.51
CA ILE A 544 23.48 9.07 -6.37
C ILE A 544 24.71 9.15 -5.48
N PRO A 545 25.39 8.04 -5.20
CA PRO A 545 26.58 8.03 -4.36
C PRO A 545 27.77 8.71 -5.04
N PHE A 546 28.72 9.13 -4.21
CA PHE A 546 30.00 9.71 -4.60
C PHE A 546 29.92 11.06 -5.30
N ILE A 547 28.79 11.76 -5.14
CA ILE A 547 28.62 13.14 -5.60
C ILE A 547 28.38 14.03 -4.40
N SER A 548 29.10 15.15 -4.35
CA SER A 548 28.90 16.23 -3.40
C SER A 548 28.39 17.47 -4.15
N GLY A 549 27.16 17.91 -3.88
CA GLY A 549 26.59 19.14 -4.46
C GLY A 549 25.44 18.93 -5.45
N ASN A 550 25.15 19.93 -6.28
CA ASN A 550 23.97 19.99 -7.15
C ASN A 550 24.16 19.33 -8.55
N GLU A 551 25.16 18.46 -8.71
CA GLU A 551 25.53 17.79 -9.97
C GLU A 551 24.57 16.63 -10.32
N THR A 552 23.26 16.88 -10.26
CA THR A 552 22.20 15.92 -10.63
C THR A 552 21.20 16.52 -11.61
N GLY A 553 21.51 17.68 -12.21
CA GLY A 553 20.61 18.40 -13.12
C GLY A 553 20.09 17.53 -14.26
N ASP A 554 20.99 16.78 -14.91
CA ASP A 554 20.62 15.87 -15.99
C ASP A 554 19.69 14.75 -15.52
N ILE A 555 19.91 14.21 -14.32
CA ILE A 555 19.08 13.15 -13.73
C ILE A 555 17.70 13.71 -13.38
N LYS A 556 17.65 14.82 -12.63
CA LYS A 556 16.41 15.53 -12.25
C LYS A 556 15.59 15.97 -13.46
N GLY A 557 16.23 16.18 -14.62
CA GLY A 557 15.55 16.51 -15.87
C GLY A 557 14.69 15.39 -16.45
N PHE A 558 14.93 14.11 -16.10
CA PHE A 558 14.15 12.99 -16.61
C PHE A 558 13.53 12.07 -15.54
N VAL A 559 13.91 12.19 -14.27
CA VAL A 559 13.19 11.54 -13.16
C VAL A 559 12.37 12.58 -12.39
N LYS A 560 11.06 12.33 -12.25
CA LYS A 560 10.17 13.18 -11.42
C LYS A 560 10.24 12.81 -9.92
N ASN A 561 11.00 11.78 -9.60
CA ASN A 561 11.25 11.26 -8.26
C ASN A 561 12.10 12.20 -7.41
N LYS A 562 12.09 11.94 -6.09
CA LYS A 562 13.09 12.56 -5.20
C LYS A 562 14.47 12.03 -5.55
N VAL A 563 15.43 12.95 -5.70
CA VAL A 563 16.84 12.64 -6.00
C VAL A 563 17.72 13.22 -4.90
N TYR A 564 18.52 12.36 -4.29
CA TYR A 564 19.50 12.71 -3.27
C TYR A 564 20.91 12.38 -3.76
N THR A 565 21.87 13.23 -3.43
CA THR A 565 23.30 12.92 -3.57
C THR A 565 23.82 12.41 -2.25
N LEU A 566 24.66 11.38 -2.30
CA LEU A 566 25.28 10.83 -1.10
C LEU A 566 26.80 11.06 -1.16
N PRO A 567 27.40 11.80 -0.20
CA PRO A 567 28.83 12.07 -0.22
C PRO A 567 29.64 10.78 -0.05
N PHE A 568 30.89 10.80 -0.48
CA PHE A 568 31.79 9.67 -0.30
C PHE A 568 32.01 9.41 1.19
N ASN A 569 31.80 8.16 1.60
CA ASN A 569 32.03 7.69 2.96
C ASN A 569 32.78 6.36 2.90
N LYS A 570 34.06 6.35 3.26
CA LYS A 570 34.94 5.18 3.07
C LYS A 570 34.51 3.94 3.87
N ASN A 571 34.03 4.15 5.10
CA ASN A 571 33.68 3.06 6.01
C ASN A 571 32.16 2.96 6.19
N PRO A 572 31.48 1.98 5.58
CA PRO A 572 30.03 1.92 5.60
C PRO A 572 29.46 1.64 6.99
N PHE A 573 30.26 1.16 7.93
CA PHE A 573 29.84 0.87 9.30
C PHE A 573 29.83 2.12 10.20
N ILE A 574 30.33 3.26 9.70
CA ILE A 574 30.39 4.53 10.43
C ILE A 574 29.96 5.65 9.47
N PRO A 575 28.64 5.91 9.34
CA PRO A 575 28.15 7.01 8.52
C PRO A 575 28.65 8.37 9.03
N SER A 576 29.22 9.19 8.14
CA SER A 576 29.59 10.58 8.46
C SER A 576 28.36 11.44 8.75
N GLU A 577 28.55 12.61 9.38
CA GLU A 577 27.43 13.49 9.72
C GLU A 577 26.66 13.98 8.48
N ASP A 578 27.35 14.23 7.37
CA ASP A 578 26.70 14.59 6.10
C ASP A 578 25.84 13.45 5.55
N VAL A 579 26.32 12.21 5.65
CA VAL A 579 25.54 11.01 5.27
C VAL A 579 24.30 10.88 6.17
N LYS A 580 24.45 11.05 7.49
CA LYS A 580 23.33 10.99 8.43
C LYS A 580 22.28 12.06 8.15
N ASN A 581 22.69 13.27 7.78
CA ASN A 581 21.77 14.35 7.42
C ASN A 581 20.93 13.95 6.21
N VAL A 582 21.53 13.41 5.15
CA VAL A 582 20.81 12.91 3.96
C VAL A 582 19.85 11.78 4.34
N PHE A 583 20.28 10.83 5.18
CA PHE A 583 19.42 9.72 5.62
C PHE A 583 18.24 10.20 6.47
N SER A 584 18.47 11.18 7.35
CA SER A 584 17.41 11.79 8.14
C SER A 584 16.34 12.45 7.26
N GLU A 585 16.76 13.09 6.16
CA GLU A 585 15.86 13.71 5.20
C GLU A 585 15.08 12.66 4.38
N ILE A 586 15.74 11.60 3.93
CA ILE A 586 15.11 10.47 3.22
C ILE A 586 14.05 9.80 4.11
N LEU A 587 14.38 9.60 5.38
CA LEU A 587 13.50 8.90 6.32
C LEU A 587 12.40 9.81 6.87
N GLY A 588 12.67 11.09 7.05
CA GLY A 588 11.81 12.04 7.77
C GLY A 588 11.93 11.92 9.29
N ILE A 589 12.99 11.31 9.81
CA ILE A 589 13.26 11.15 11.25
C ILE A 589 14.69 11.58 11.57
N LYS A 590 14.86 12.26 12.71
CA LYS A 590 16.17 12.62 13.24
C LYS A 590 16.45 11.76 14.46
N LEU A 591 17.55 11.00 14.41
CA LEU A 591 17.95 10.12 15.51
C LEU A 591 18.57 10.94 16.65
N GLU A 592 18.23 10.58 17.88
CA GLU A 592 18.84 11.18 19.06
C GLU A 592 20.26 10.64 19.24
N SER A 593 21.22 11.52 19.51
CA SER A 593 22.56 11.11 19.93
C SER A 593 22.44 10.17 21.12
N PRO A 594 23.15 9.02 21.13
CA PRO A 594 23.13 8.17 22.31
C PRO A 594 23.59 9.00 23.51
N PRO A 595 23.00 8.82 24.70
CA PRO A 595 23.49 9.50 25.90
C PRO A 595 24.99 9.23 26.01
N LYS A 596 25.79 10.23 26.42
CA LYS A 596 27.23 10.04 26.68
C LYS A 596 27.38 8.97 27.77
N LYS A 597 27.38 7.70 27.38
CA LYS A 597 27.55 6.56 28.29
C LYS A 597 29.02 6.54 28.70
N GLY A 598 29.26 6.68 30.00
CA GLY A 598 30.59 6.61 30.57
C GLY A 598 31.27 5.28 30.26
N LEU A 599 32.62 5.29 30.24
CA LEU A 599 33.51 4.16 29.93
C LEU A 599 33.13 2.81 30.57
N LEU A 600 32.34 2.80 31.65
CA LEU A 600 31.96 1.61 32.42
C LEU A 600 31.04 0.63 31.67
N ASP A 601 30.17 1.09 30.77
CA ASP A 601 29.24 0.21 30.03
C ASP A 601 29.92 -0.59 28.90
N PHE A 602 31.05 -0.08 28.39
CA PHE A 602 31.84 -0.75 27.37
C PHE A 602 32.56 -2.00 27.93
N PHE A 603 33.01 -1.94 29.19
CA PHE A 603 33.67 -3.08 29.84
C PHE A 603 32.71 -4.19 30.30
N LYS A 604 31.43 -3.89 30.51
CA LYS A 604 30.44 -4.91 30.90
C LYS A 604 30.14 -5.89 29.76
N ARG A 605 29.98 -5.41 28.53
CA ARG A 605 29.72 -6.27 27.35
C ARG A 605 30.95 -7.08 26.92
N ALA A 606 32.15 -6.52 27.09
CA ALA A 606 33.40 -7.26 26.83
C ALA A 606 33.62 -8.40 27.86
N HIS A 607 33.12 -8.28 29.09
CA HIS A 607 33.28 -9.31 30.11
C HIS A 607 32.32 -10.50 29.91
N ASP A 608 31.11 -10.26 29.42
CA ASP A 608 30.13 -11.33 29.15
C ASP A 608 30.47 -12.13 27.87
N SER A 609 31.35 -11.60 27.02
CA SER A 609 31.86 -12.28 25.81
C SER A 609 32.99 -13.29 26.10
N ILE A 610 33.51 -13.34 27.34
CA ILE A 610 34.67 -14.18 27.73
C ILE A 610 34.24 -15.39 28.59
N LYS A 611 32.94 -15.61 28.80
CA LYS A 611 32.44 -16.76 29.61
C LYS A 611 31.74 -17.88 28.84
N LEU A 612 31.86 -17.91 27.51
CA LEU A 612 31.42 -19.04 26.67
C LEU A 612 32.52 -19.44 25.67
N SER A 613 33.74 -19.64 26.17
CA SER A 613 34.81 -20.39 25.49
C SER A 613 35.16 -21.63 26.29
#